data_AF-A0A928PEY1-F1
#
_entry.id   AF-A0A928PEY1-F1
#
_cell.length_a   1.000
_cell.length_b   1.000
_cell.length_c   1.000
_cell.angle_alpha   90.00
_cell.angle_beta   90.00
_cell.angle_gamma   90.00
#
_symmetry.space_group_name_H-M   'P 1'
#
loop_
_entity.id
_entity.type
_entity.pdbx_description
1 polymer ?
#
loop_
_entity_poly.entity_id
_entity_poly.type
_entity_poly.pdbx_seq_one_letter_code
_entity_poly.pdbx_strand_id
1 'polypeptide(L)'
;MINIAVQIEKIDYEKSIDALLPQIVSEFASKKPQGGVEKFAVRLGKDAVPVAKKLLRYMDDSLKDGLVVWMAESRQAEIVGTINQHLDFLFGGSVMKVGAVIAEDRPGTKLALYASQVDIDYAALMNSPAVDSALGQIGGNGGGLLKGAAKLALQMASKANPETLEKQGIALLASDRVKPKLLSAMTGACAKIGLTATLGDLTVEAGAGPAAKTSENAGLPENLRSKLEDAVIAFLKESSR
;
A
#
# COMPACT_ATOMS: atom_id res chain seq x y z
N MET A 1 -9.36 -0.64 -15.48
CA MET A 1 -8.47 -1.13 -14.41
C MET A 1 -9.08 -0.78 -13.06
N ILE A 2 -8.89 -1.65 -12.08
CA ILE A 2 -9.42 -1.48 -10.71
C ILE A 2 -8.31 -0.93 -9.82
N ASN A 3 -8.65 0.05 -8.98
CA ASN A 3 -7.77 0.55 -7.92
C ASN A 3 -8.44 0.38 -6.57
N ILE A 4 -7.64 0.08 -5.57
CA ILE A 4 -8.06 -0.01 -4.17
C ILE A 4 -7.35 1.12 -3.45
N ALA A 5 -8.11 2.10 -2.96
CA ALA A 5 -7.59 3.15 -2.11
C ALA A 5 -7.98 2.86 -0.66
N VAL A 6 -7.01 3.00 0.25
CA VAL A 6 -7.21 2.85 1.69
C VAL A 6 -6.73 4.12 2.37
N GLN A 7 -7.62 4.77 3.10
CA GLN A 7 -7.26 5.96 3.85
C GLN A 7 -6.33 5.59 5.02
N ILE A 8 -5.28 6.37 5.24
CA ILE A 8 -4.50 6.31 6.47
C ILE A 8 -5.11 7.29 7.47
N GLU A 9 -5.62 6.78 8.58
CA GLU A 9 -6.22 7.62 9.64
C GLU A 9 -5.15 8.18 10.58
N LYS A 10 -4.13 7.37 10.88
CA LYS A 10 -3.07 7.72 11.81
C LYS A 10 -1.78 7.00 11.46
N ILE A 11 -0.65 7.68 11.63
CA ILE A 11 0.70 7.10 11.53
C ILE A 11 1.39 7.27 12.88
N ASP A 12 2.03 6.20 13.36
CA ASP A 12 3.00 6.27 14.45
C ASP A 12 4.39 6.48 13.83
N TYR A 13 4.75 7.75 13.65
CA TYR A 13 5.99 8.13 12.96
C TYR A 13 7.24 7.61 13.67
N GLU A 14 7.25 7.61 15.01
CA GLU A 14 8.40 7.15 15.78
C GLU A 14 8.63 5.64 15.58
N LYS A 15 7.57 4.83 15.71
CA LYS A 15 7.69 3.38 15.48
C LYS A 15 8.01 3.05 14.03
N SER A 16 7.45 3.81 13.09
CA SER A 16 7.74 3.62 11.67
C SER A 16 9.22 3.93 11.36
N ILE A 17 9.78 4.99 11.95
CA ILE A 17 11.22 5.31 11.84
C ILE A 17 12.08 4.24 12.49
N ASP A 18 11.72 3.73 13.67
CA ASP A 18 12.48 2.66 14.34
C ASP A 18 12.65 1.43 13.45
N ALA A 19 11.59 1.06 12.73
CA ALA A 19 11.57 -0.15 11.92
C ALA A 19 12.19 0.06 10.52
N LEU A 20 11.86 1.18 9.85
CA LEU A 20 12.22 1.43 8.45
C LEU A 20 13.62 2.02 8.29
N LEU A 21 14.00 2.99 9.13
CA LEU A 21 15.20 3.79 8.92
C LEU A 21 16.50 2.96 8.95
N PRO A 22 16.70 1.98 9.86
CA PRO A 22 17.93 1.18 9.87
C PRO A 22 18.18 0.47 8.55
N GLN A 23 17.13 -0.05 7.92
CA GLN A 23 17.22 -0.80 6.67
C GLN A 23 17.55 0.13 5.51
N ILE A 24 16.92 1.32 5.48
CA ILE A 24 17.18 2.36 4.48
C ILE A 24 18.62 2.88 4.57
N VAL A 25 19.12 3.14 5.78
CA VAL A 25 20.52 3.56 5.99
C VAL A 25 21.49 2.48 5.49
N SER A 26 21.18 1.21 5.73
CA SER A 26 21.98 0.09 5.22
C SER A 26 21.99 0.03 3.69
N GLU A 27 20.88 0.37 3.03
CA GLU A 27 20.82 0.45 1.57
C GLU A 27 21.60 1.64 1.01
N PHE A 28 21.52 2.80 1.65
CA PHE A 28 22.33 3.95 1.26
C PHE A 28 23.82 3.65 1.38
N ALA A 29 24.23 2.94 2.42
CA ALA A 29 25.61 2.52 2.60
C ALA A 29 26.08 1.58 1.47
N SER A 30 25.21 0.69 0.96
CA SER A 30 25.57 -0.26 -0.10
C SER A 30 25.49 0.30 -1.52
N LYS A 31 24.61 1.28 -1.78
CA LYS A 31 24.36 1.85 -3.13
C LYS A 31 25.06 3.18 -3.40
N LYS A 32 25.89 3.67 -2.47
CA LYS A 32 26.60 4.96 -2.49
C LYS A 32 25.61 6.16 -2.42
N PRO A 33 25.57 6.90 -1.30
CA PRO A 33 24.60 7.98 -1.10
C PRO A 33 24.83 9.16 -2.06
N GLN A 34 23.76 9.71 -2.61
CA GLN A 34 23.82 10.75 -3.64
C GLN A 34 23.67 12.16 -3.05
N GLY A 35 22.80 12.34 -2.05
CA GLY A 35 22.48 13.61 -1.39
C GLY A 35 23.14 13.84 -0.03
N GLY A 36 23.07 15.09 0.47
CA GLY A 36 23.62 15.49 1.77
C GLY A 36 22.95 14.79 2.95
N VAL A 37 21.62 14.70 2.94
CA VAL A 37 20.82 14.01 3.96
C VAL A 37 21.15 12.51 4.02
N GLU A 38 21.29 11.87 2.87
CA GLU A 38 21.62 10.44 2.76
C GLU A 38 23.04 10.18 3.32
N LYS A 39 24.01 11.01 2.95
CA LYS A 39 25.38 10.97 3.48
C LYS A 39 25.40 11.21 4.99
N PHE A 40 24.58 12.14 5.48
CA PHE A 40 24.44 12.42 6.90
C PHE A 40 23.89 11.20 7.65
N ALA A 41 22.82 10.59 7.15
CA ALA A 41 22.23 9.39 7.74
C ALA A 41 23.22 8.21 7.78
N VAL A 42 23.97 7.98 6.69
CA VAL A 42 25.02 6.95 6.64
C VAL A 42 26.15 7.25 7.65
N ARG A 43 26.56 8.50 7.80
CA ARG A 43 27.59 8.91 8.76
C ARG A 43 27.14 8.73 10.21
N LEU A 44 25.87 8.95 10.51
CA LEU A 44 25.30 8.72 11.84
C LEU A 44 25.26 7.23 12.20
N GLY A 45 25.10 6.34 11.21
CA GLY A 45 25.08 4.90 11.44
C GLY A 45 24.02 4.50 12.48
N LYS A 46 24.46 3.99 13.63
CA LYS A 46 23.56 3.58 14.73
C LYS A 46 22.82 4.75 15.38
N ASP A 47 23.38 5.95 15.30
CA ASP A 47 22.77 7.17 15.84
C ASP A 47 21.71 7.77 14.91
N ALA A 48 21.52 7.21 13.71
CA ALA A 48 20.55 7.71 12.73
C ALA A 48 19.11 7.70 13.29
N VAL A 49 18.72 6.61 13.98
CA VAL A 49 17.37 6.48 14.58
C VAL A 49 17.12 7.51 15.69
N PRO A 50 17.95 7.62 16.74
CA PRO A 50 17.70 8.60 17.79
C PRO A 50 17.77 10.05 17.28
N VAL A 51 18.61 10.35 16.29
CA VAL A 51 18.64 11.67 15.66
C VAL A 51 17.39 11.93 14.83
N ALA A 52 16.94 10.97 14.00
CA ALA A 52 15.71 11.12 13.22
C ALA A 52 14.48 11.35 14.09
N LYS A 53 14.37 10.65 15.22
CA LYS A 53 13.30 10.88 16.20
C LYS A 53 13.33 12.29 16.81
N LYS A 54 14.51 12.84 17.08
CA LYS A 54 14.64 14.23 17.52
C LYS A 54 14.25 15.21 16.40
N LEU A 55 14.65 14.91 15.17
CA LEU A 55 14.33 15.73 14.00
C LEU A 55 12.82 15.80 13.74
N LEU A 56 12.03 14.76 14.07
CA LEU A 56 10.56 14.79 13.94
C LEU A 56 9.92 16.02 14.61
N ARG A 57 10.52 16.55 15.68
CA ARG A 57 10.02 17.75 16.39
C ARG A 57 10.15 19.04 15.56
N TYR A 58 11.04 19.03 14.59
CA TYR A 58 11.33 20.16 13.69
C TYR A 58 10.65 20.00 12.33
N MET A 59 9.89 18.91 12.13
CA MET A 59 9.15 18.65 10.90
C MET A 59 7.68 19.04 11.08
N ASP A 60 7.11 19.68 10.08
CA ASP A 60 5.65 19.78 9.96
C ASP A 60 5.04 18.41 9.60
N ASP A 61 3.72 18.27 9.76
CA ASP A 61 3.06 16.98 9.52
C ASP A 61 3.18 16.53 8.05
N SER A 62 3.13 17.48 7.11
CA SER A 62 3.33 17.20 5.67
C SER A 62 4.70 16.57 5.37
N LEU A 63 5.76 17.04 6.04
CA LEU A 63 7.10 16.50 5.91
C LEU A 63 7.24 15.12 6.55
N LYS A 64 6.62 14.90 7.72
CA LYS A 64 6.59 13.58 8.36
C LYS A 64 5.86 12.55 7.51
N ASP A 65 4.72 12.94 6.96
CA ASP A 65 3.89 12.17 6.05
C ASP A 65 4.68 11.79 4.80
N GLY A 66 5.26 12.79 4.11
CA GLY A 66 6.08 12.55 2.93
C GLY A 66 7.31 11.67 3.19
N LEU A 67 7.95 11.80 4.37
CA LEU A 67 9.08 10.96 4.76
C LEU A 67 8.66 9.50 4.91
N VAL A 68 7.60 9.23 5.68
CA VAL A 68 7.12 7.85 5.90
C VAL A 68 6.63 7.22 4.61
N VAL A 69 5.94 7.99 3.76
CA VAL A 69 5.52 7.54 2.43
C VAL A 69 6.72 7.15 1.58
N TRP A 70 7.71 8.03 1.46
CA TRP A 70 8.89 7.73 0.67
C TRP A 70 9.63 6.49 1.19
N MET A 71 9.72 6.32 2.52
CA MET A 71 10.29 5.11 3.13
C MET A 71 9.48 3.85 2.73
N ALA A 72 8.15 3.92 2.74
CA ALA A 72 7.29 2.81 2.32
C ALA A 72 7.37 2.55 0.80
N GLU A 73 7.45 3.59 -0.04
CA GLU A 73 7.63 3.47 -1.49
C GLU A 73 8.96 2.79 -1.84
N SER A 74 10.03 3.07 -1.11
CA SER A 74 11.32 2.37 -1.26
C SER A 74 11.21 0.85 -1.06
N ARG A 75 10.16 0.42 -0.33
CA ARG A 75 9.83 -0.98 0.00
C ARG A 75 8.62 -1.51 -0.78
N GLN A 76 8.15 -0.80 -1.81
CA GLN A 76 6.93 -1.14 -2.53
C GLN A 76 6.89 -2.61 -3.01
N ALA A 77 8.00 -3.14 -3.52
CA ALA A 77 8.08 -4.53 -3.98
C ALA A 77 7.78 -5.54 -2.86
N GLU A 78 8.26 -5.28 -1.64
CA GLU A 78 8.02 -6.13 -0.47
C GLU A 78 6.58 -6.03 0.03
N ILE A 79 6.00 -4.82 -0.01
CA ILE A 79 4.58 -4.58 0.31
C ILE A 79 3.69 -5.34 -0.68
N VAL A 80 3.90 -5.13 -1.99
CA VAL A 80 3.15 -5.78 -3.06
C VAL A 80 3.27 -7.29 -2.96
N GLY A 81 4.48 -7.81 -2.76
CA GLY A 81 4.70 -9.24 -2.58
C GLY A 81 3.93 -9.82 -1.39
N THR A 82 3.90 -9.11 -0.26
CA THR A 82 3.17 -9.55 0.94
C THR A 82 1.65 -9.50 0.74
N ILE A 83 1.14 -8.45 0.09
CA ILE A 83 -0.29 -8.35 -0.25
C ILE A 83 -0.68 -9.50 -1.18
N ASN A 84 0.07 -9.74 -2.25
CA ASN A 84 -0.22 -10.80 -3.22
C ASN A 84 -0.16 -12.19 -2.58
N GLN A 85 0.78 -12.46 -1.68
CA GLN A 85 0.80 -13.71 -0.91
C GLN A 85 -0.47 -13.89 -0.06
N HIS A 86 -0.96 -12.82 0.56
CA HIS A 86 -2.22 -12.87 1.31
C HIS A 86 -3.42 -13.08 0.39
N LEU A 87 -3.46 -12.41 -0.76
CA LEU A 87 -4.54 -12.58 -1.74
C LEU A 87 -4.57 -14.00 -2.29
N ASP A 88 -3.40 -14.56 -2.63
CA ASP A 88 -3.28 -15.96 -3.07
C ASP A 88 -3.84 -16.92 -2.03
N PHE A 89 -3.52 -16.72 -0.75
CA PHE A 89 -4.05 -17.53 0.35
C PHE A 89 -5.58 -17.38 0.49
N LEU A 90 -6.08 -16.14 0.42
CA LEU A 90 -7.51 -15.83 0.59
C LEU A 90 -8.40 -16.39 -0.53
N PHE A 91 -7.89 -16.38 -1.76
CA PHE A 91 -8.62 -16.80 -2.95
C PHE A 91 -8.26 -18.22 -3.42
N GLY A 92 -7.30 -18.89 -2.77
CA GLY A 92 -6.89 -20.25 -3.11
C GLY A 92 -6.10 -20.34 -4.42
N GLY A 93 -5.31 -19.30 -4.73
CA GLY A 93 -4.50 -19.18 -5.93
C GLY A 93 -4.43 -17.75 -6.46
N SER A 94 -3.68 -17.56 -7.55
CA SER A 94 -3.41 -16.26 -8.20
C SER A 94 -4.57 -15.70 -9.00
N VAL A 95 -5.68 -15.54 -8.29
CA VAL A 95 -6.94 -14.98 -8.74
C VAL A 95 -6.86 -13.46 -8.86
N MET A 96 -6.08 -12.82 -7.99
CA MET A 96 -5.96 -11.37 -7.92
C MET A 96 -4.52 -10.98 -7.67
N LYS A 97 -4.03 -9.99 -8.41
CA LYS A 97 -2.68 -9.46 -8.28
C LYS A 97 -2.70 -7.95 -8.22
N VAL A 98 -2.05 -7.40 -7.21
CA VAL A 98 -1.71 -5.98 -7.13
C VAL A 98 -0.38 -5.77 -7.86
N GLY A 99 -0.35 -4.86 -8.83
CA GLY A 99 0.88 -4.49 -9.53
C GLY A 99 1.73 -3.49 -8.75
N ALA A 100 1.10 -2.55 -8.04
CA ALA A 100 1.80 -1.49 -7.33
C ALA A 100 1.06 -1.00 -6.08
N VAL A 101 1.81 -0.54 -5.07
CA VAL A 101 1.28 0.21 -3.93
C VAL A 101 1.94 1.57 -3.89
N ILE A 102 1.14 2.63 -3.88
CA ILE A 102 1.59 4.02 -3.94
C ILE A 102 0.91 4.77 -2.79
N ALA A 103 1.60 5.71 -2.14
CA ALA A 103 0.93 6.60 -1.22
C ALA A 103 0.73 7.98 -1.86
N GLU A 104 -0.45 8.57 -1.69
CA GLU A 104 -0.77 9.89 -2.23
C GLU A 104 -1.39 10.78 -1.16
N ASP A 105 -0.99 12.05 -1.17
CA ASP A 105 -1.64 13.10 -0.39
C ASP A 105 -2.89 13.56 -1.14
N ARG A 106 -4.07 13.39 -0.54
CA ARG A 106 -5.35 13.83 -1.11
C ARG A 106 -5.81 15.09 -0.35
N PRO A 107 -6.20 16.18 -1.04
CA PRO A 107 -6.77 17.35 -0.38
C PRO A 107 -7.97 16.97 0.51
N GLY A 108 -7.83 17.13 1.83
CA GLY A 108 -8.89 16.83 2.81
C GLY A 108 -8.78 15.46 3.51
N THR A 109 -7.91 14.55 3.08
CA THR A 109 -7.62 13.28 3.76
C THR A 109 -6.11 13.10 3.93
N LYS A 110 -5.66 12.95 5.18
CA LYS A 110 -4.25 13.09 5.58
C LYS A 110 -3.23 12.15 4.91
N LEU A 111 -3.63 11.08 4.22
CA LEU A 111 -2.82 10.25 3.32
C LEU A 111 -3.65 9.05 2.85
N ALA A 112 -3.43 8.54 1.64
CA ALA A 112 -4.06 7.31 1.16
C ALA A 112 -3.04 6.34 0.54
N LEU A 113 -3.17 5.05 0.83
CA LEU A 113 -2.46 3.97 0.15
C LEU A 113 -3.31 3.45 -1.00
N TYR A 114 -2.75 3.45 -2.20
CA TYR A 114 -3.36 2.91 -3.41
C TYR A 114 -2.68 1.64 -3.81
N ALA A 115 -3.40 0.53 -3.71
CA ALA A 115 -3.10 -0.65 -4.52
C ALA A 115 -3.63 -0.39 -5.94
N SER A 116 -2.70 -0.14 -6.87
CA SER A 116 -2.96 0.14 -8.28
C SER A 116 -2.61 -1.07 -9.16
N GLN A 117 -3.12 -1.05 -10.40
CA GLN A 117 -2.95 -2.13 -11.37
C GLN A 117 -3.43 -3.48 -10.82
N VAL A 118 -4.63 -3.49 -10.23
CA VAL A 118 -5.23 -4.72 -9.73
C VAL A 118 -5.71 -5.54 -10.92
N ASP A 119 -5.01 -6.63 -11.20
CA ASP A 119 -5.39 -7.62 -12.20
C ASP A 119 -6.23 -8.71 -11.52
N ILE A 120 -7.33 -9.09 -12.18
CA ILE A 120 -8.26 -10.10 -11.70
C ILE A 120 -8.42 -11.15 -12.78
N ASP A 121 -8.00 -12.37 -12.48
CA ASP A 121 -8.39 -13.52 -13.28
C ASP A 121 -9.82 -13.89 -12.92
N TYR A 122 -10.77 -13.34 -13.68
CA TYR A 122 -12.20 -13.59 -13.47
C TYR A 122 -12.57 -15.06 -13.63
N ALA A 123 -11.87 -15.82 -14.47
CA ALA A 123 -12.14 -17.25 -14.64
C ALA A 123 -11.72 -18.04 -13.40
N ALA A 124 -10.55 -17.73 -12.85
CA ALA A 124 -10.08 -18.32 -11.59
C ALA A 124 -10.89 -17.83 -10.38
N LEU A 125 -11.29 -16.56 -10.36
CA LEU A 125 -12.12 -15.96 -9.30
C LEU A 125 -13.46 -16.68 -9.15
N MET A 126 -14.11 -16.98 -10.26
CA MET A 126 -15.37 -17.72 -10.29
C MET A 126 -15.23 -19.17 -9.80
N ASN A 127 -14.01 -19.69 -9.75
CA ASN A 127 -13.69 -21.00 -9.18
C ASN A 127 -13.11 -20.91 -7.76
N SER A 128 -12.95 -19.70 -7.21
CA SER A 128 -12.37 -19.50 -5.89
C SER A 128 -13.34 -19.88 -4.75
N PRO A 129 -12.83 -20.39 -3.62
CA PRO A 129 -13.64 -20.63 -2.42
C PRO A 129 -14.36 -19.37 -1.90
N ALA A 130 -13.81 -18.18 -2.15
CA ALA A 130 -14.35 -16.91 -1.73
C ALA A 130 -15.66 -16.55 -2.45
N VAL A 131 -15.71 -16.73 -3.78
CA VAL A 131 -16.93 -16.53 -4.58
C VAL A 131 -17.96 -17.62 -4.28
N ASP A 132 -17.49 -18.85 -4.09
CA ASP A 132 -18.35 -19.97 -3.73
C ASP A 132 -19.08 -19.76 -2.40
N SER A 133 -18.40 -19.12 -1.44
CA SER A 133 -18.98 -18.70 -0.16
C SER A 133 -19.89 -17.49 -0.33
N ALA A 134 -19.53 -16.53 -1.20
CA ALA A 134 -20.30 -15.34 -1.54
C ALA A 134 -21.68 -15.70 -2.14
N LEU A 135 -21.70 -16.54 -3.17
CA LEU A 135 -22.90 -16.98 -3.89
C LEU A 135 -23.77 -17.95 -3.07
N GLY A 136 -23.15 -18.76 -2.20
CA GLY A 136 -23.87 -19.70 -1.34
C GLY A 136 -24.82 -19.06 -0.32
N GLN A 137 -24.65 -17.78 0.00
CA GLN A 137 -25.58 -17.04 0.87
C GLN A 137 -26.66 -16.28 0.10
N ILE A 138 -26.44 -15.93 -1.17
CA ILE A 138 -27.45 -15.30 -2.02
C ILE A 138 -28.51 -16.35 -2.43
N GLY A 139 -28.08 -17.61 -2.65
CA GLY A 139 -28.97 -18.75 -2.88
C GLY A 139 -29.34 -19.47 -1.58
N GLY A 140 -29.96 -18.76 -0.63
CA GLY A 140 -30.30 -19.29 0.70
C GLY A 140 -30.81 -20.73 0.65
N ASN A 141 -30.11 -21.66 1.32
CA ASN A 141 -30.38 -23.11 1.44
C ASN A 141 -30.86 -23.86 0.16
N GLY A 142 -30.76 -23.25 -1.02
CA GLY A 142 -31.31 -23.75 -2.27
C GLY A 142 -30.19 -24.20 -3.19
N GLY A 143 -29.81 -25.47 -3.07
CA GLY A 143 -29.20 -26.36 -4.06
C GLY A 143 -28.17 -25.80 -5.08
N GLY A 144 -27.05 -26.52 -5.25
CA GLY A 144 -25.95 -26.17 -6.17
C GLY A 144 -26.30 -25.85 -7.64
N LEU A 145 -27.55 -26.05 -8.08
CA LEU A 145 -28.08 -25.63 -9.38
C LEU A 145 -28.15 -24.11 -9.56
N LEU A 146 -28.56 -23.33 -8.55
CA LEU A 146 -28.61 -21.86 -8.66
C LEU A 146 -27.20 -21.25 -8.70
N LYS A 147 -26.28 -21.85 -7.94
CA LYS A 147 -24.85 -21.50 -7.95
C LYS A 147 -24.21 -21.80 -9.31
N GLY A 148 -24.56 -22.94 -9.92
CA GLY A 148 -24.12 -23.31 -11.27
C GLY A 148 -24.64 -22.38 -12.36
N ALA A 149 -25.91 -21.98 -12.30
CA ALA A 149 -26.53 -21.07 -13.26
C ALA A 149 -25.97 -19.65 -13.16
N ALA A 150 -25.79 -19.10 -11.96
CA ALA A 150 -25.15 -17.79 -11.76
C ALA A 150 -23.70 -17.79 -12.26
N LYS A 151 -22.97 -18.88 -12.03
CA LYS A 151 -21.59 -19.05 -12.50
C LYS A 151 -21.49 -19.14 -14.02
N LEU A 152 -22.40 -19.89 -14.67
CA LEU A 152 -22.52 -19.96 -16.12
C LEU A 152 -22.91 -18.61 -16.74
N ALA A 153 -23.87 -17.90 -16.14
CA ALA A 153 -24.27 -16.57 -16.59
C ALA A 153 -23.09 -15.58 -16.54
N LEU A 154 -22.27 -15.63 -15.47
CA LEU A 154 -21.05 -14.84 -15.35
C LEU A 154 -19.98 -15.22 -16.39
N GLN A 155 -19.77 -16.52 -16.65
CA GLN A 155 -18.84 -16.99 -17.69
C GLN A 155 -19.31 -16.67 -19.12
N MET A 156 -20.61 -16.58 -19.35
CA MET A 156 -21.17 -16.19 -20.64
C MET A 156 -21.10 -14.67 -20.82
N ALA A 157 -21.40 -13.90 -19.75
CA ALA A 157 -21.24 -12.46 -19.72
C ALA A 157 -19.77 -12.05 -19.90
N SER A 158 -18.82 -12.83 -19.39
CA SER A 158 -17.38 -12.54 -19.49
C SER A 158 -16.86 -12.54 -20.93
N LYS A 159 -17.45 -13.38 -21.79
CA LYS A 159 -17.10 -13.46 -23.21
C LYS A 159 -17.77 -12.38 -24.05
N ALA A 160 -18.87 -11.79 -23.56
CA ALA A 160 -19.72 -10.89 -24.32
C ALA A 160 -19.50 -9.41 -24.00
N ASN A 161 -19.15 -9.05 -22.75
CA ASN A 161 -18.93 -7.66 -22.36
C ASN A 161 -17.91 -7.51 -21.21
N PRO A 162 -16.67 -7.08 -21.49
CA PRO A 162 -15.62 -6.88 -20.49
C PRO A 162 -15.97 -5.84 -19.41
N GLU A 163 -16.73 -4.80 -19.74
CA GLU A 163 -17.10 -3.74 -18.79
C GLU A 163 -18.04 -4.26 -17.69
N THR A 164 -18.87 -5.24 -18.01
CA THR A 164 -19.77 -5.89 -17.05
C THR A 164 -18.98 -6.70 -16.02
N LEU A 165 -17.88 -7.35 -16.43
CA LEU A 165 -16.99 -8.06 -15.51
C LEU A 165 -16.28 -7.12 -14.57
N GLU A 166 -15.79 -5.99 -15.09
CA GLU A 166 -15.08 -5.02 -14.27
C GLU A 166 -15.99 -4.47 -13.17
N LYS A 167 -17.24 -4.13 -13.49
CA LYS A 167 -18.26 -3.74 -12.50
C LYS A 167 -18.53 -4.83 -11.46
N GLN A 168 -18.56 -6.10 -11.87
CA GLN A 168 -18.77 -7.22 -10.96
C GLN A 168 -17.54 -7.50 -10.07
N GLY A 169 -16.33 -7.35 -10.61
CA GLY A 169 -15.08 -7.43 -9.85
C GLY A 169 -15.00 -6.35 -8.77
N ILE A 170 -15.39 -5.12 -9.12
CA ILE A 170 -15.50 -4.00 -8.17
C ILE A 170 -16.54 -4.32 -7.09
N ALA A 171 -17.73 -4.78 -7.47
CA ALA A 171 -18.79 -5.12 -6.52
C ALA A 171 -18.37 -6.24 -5.55
N LEU A 172 -17.63 -7.24 -6.04
CA LEU A 172 -17.10 -8.30 -5.19
C LEU A 172 -16.03 -7.77 -4.22
N LEU A 173 -15.10 -6.97 -4.71
CA LEU A 173 -14.04 -6.35 -3.91
C LEU A 173 -14.59 -5.41 -2.84
N ALA A 174 -15.67 -4.69 -3.17
CA ALA A 174 -16.37 -3.80 -2.26
C ALA A 174 -17.32 -4.53 -1.29
N SER A 175 -17.50 -5.85 -1.42
CA SER A 175 -18.43 -6.61 -0.57
C SER A 175 -17.94 -6.71 0.88
N ASP A 176 -18.88 -6.77 1.83
CA ASP A 176 -18.63 -6.88 3.27
C ASP A 176 -17.82 -8.12 3.69
N ARG A 177 -17.63 -9.09 2.78
CA ARG A 177 -16.83 -10.30 3.01
C ARG A 177 -15.40 -10.19 2.54
N VAL A 178 -15.18 -9.49 1.44
CA VAL A 178 -13.85 -9.35 0.82
C VAL A 178 -13.15 -8.10 1.33
N LYS A 179 -13.88 -6.97 1.43
CA LYS A 179 -13.34 -5.69 1.88
C LYS A 179 -12.60 -5.78 3.24
N PRO A 180 -13.14 -6.42 4.30
CA PRO A 180 -12.41 -6.54 5.58
C PRO A 180 -11.16 -7.41 5.50
N LYS A 181 -11.19 -8.48 4.68
CA LYS A 181 -10.05 -9.38 4.50
C LYS A 181 -8.92 -8.68 3.73
N LEU A 182 -9.28 -7.92 2.71
CA LEU A 182 -8.36 -7.10 1.94
C LEU A 182 -7.73 -6.00 2.80
N LEU A 183 -8.55 -5.29 3.59
CA LEU A 183 -8.06 -4.31 4.56
C LEU A 183 -7.09 -4.95 5.56
N SER A 184 -7.44 -6.11 6.11
CA SER A 184 -6.56 -6.87 7.02
C SER A 184 -5.24 -7.26 6.36
N ALA A 185 -5.26 -7.66 5.08
CA ALA A 185 -4.06 -8.00 4.32
C ALA A 185 -3.16 -6.77 4.09
N MET A 186 -3.75 -5.62 3.75
CA MET A 186 -3.02 -4.36 3.58
C MET A 186 -2.42 -3.87 4.90
N THR A 187 -3.16 -3.97 6.00
CA THR A 187 -2.65 -3.67 7.35
C THR A 187 -1.49 -4.58 7.73
N GLY A 188 -1.63 -5.90 7.49
CA GLY A 188 -0.57 -6.88 7.75
C GLY A 188 0.69 -6.63 6.92
N ALA A 189 0.53 -6.25 5.64
CA ALA A 189 1.65 -5.90 4.77
C ALA A 189 2.40 -4.66 5.26
N CYS A 190 1.67 -3.60 5.65
CA CYS A 190 2.26 -2.39 6.24
C CYS A 190 3.03 -2.72 7.53
N ALA A 191 2.43 -3.49 8.44
CA ALA A 191 3.07 -3.87 9.69
C ALA A 191 4.35 -4.70 9.45
N LYS A 192 4.33 -5.62 8.49
CA LYS A 192 5.47 -6.50 8.17
C LYS A 192 6.69 -5.72 7.66
N ILE A 193 6.47 -4.65 6.89
CA ILE A 193 7.58 -3.79 6.44
C ILE A 193 8.01 -2.78 7.50
N GLY A 194 7.31 -2.69 8.63
CA GLY A 194 7.61 -1.74 9.71
C GLY A 194 6.83 -0.43 9.66
N LEU A 195 5.89 -0.27 8.71
CA LEU A 195 4.99 0.88 8.69
C LEU A 195 3.89 0.69 9.74
N THR A 196 3.94 1.51 10.80
CA THR A 196 2.92 1.49 11.86
C THR A 196 1.85 2.53 11.57
N ALA A 197 0.76 2.09 10.93
CA ALA A 197 -0.35 2.95 10.54
C ALA A 197 -1.71 2.32 10.87
N THR A 198 -2.67 3.16 11.23
CA THR A 198 -4.09 2.80 11.31
C THR A 198 -4.72 3.06 9.95
N LEU A 199 -5.16 1.99 9.30
CA LEU A 199 -5.86 2.04 8.02
C LEU A 199 -7.36 2.15 8.28
N GLY A 200 -7.99 3.13 7.65
CA GLY A 200 -9.42 3.38 7.71
C GLY A 200 -10.17 2.68 6.59
N ASP A 201 -11.14 3.39 6.03
CA ASP A 201 -12.00 2.82 5.00
C ASP A 201 -11.28 2.50 3.69
N LEU A 202 -11.68 1.38 3.10
CA LEU A 202 -11.25 0.92 1.79
C LEU A 202 -12.31 1.27 0.74
N THR A 203 -11.89 1.97 -0.30
CA THR A 203 -12.68 2.33 -1.46
C THR A 203 -12.13 1.66 -2.71
N VAL A 204 -13.02 1.10 -3.52
CA VAL A 204 -12.67 0.45 -4.79
C VAL A 204 -13.17 1.33 -5.92
N GLU A 205 -12.26 1.81 -6.77
CA GLU A 205 -12.56 2.75 -7.84
C GLU A 205 -12.18 2.16 -9.21
N ALA A 206 -13.01 2.41 -10.21
CA ALA A 206 -12.69 2.12 -11.61
C ALA A 206 -11.89 3.29 -12.21
N GLY A 207 -10.78 3.02 -12.88
CA GLY A 207 -10.04 4.04 -13.62
C GLY A 207 -8.54 3.81 -13.70
N ALA A 208 -7.84 4.75 -14.33
CA ALA A 208 -6.39 4.84 -14.20
C ALA A 208 -6.09 5.35 -12.79
N GLY A 209 -5.54 4.50 -11.93
CA GLY A 209 -5.02 4.92 -10.63
C GLY A 209 -3.79 5.79 -10.80
N PRO A 210 -3.23 6.33 -9.69
CA PRO A 210 -1.96 7.01 -9.75
C PRO A 210 -0.92 6.10 -10.41
N ALA A 211 -0.14 6.66 -11.33
CA ALA A 211 0.89 5.90 -12.01
C ALA A 211 1.98 5.50 -11.00
N ALA A 212 2.32 4.22 -10.96
CA ALA A 212 3.46 3.75 -10.19
C ALA A 212 4.71 4.47 -10.69
N LYS A 213 5.39 5.20 -9.81
CA LYS A 213 6.69 5.77 -10.14
C LYS A 213 7.67 4.60 -10.24
N THR A 214 8.22 4.36 -11.42
CA THR A 214 9.39 3.50 -11.55
C THR A 214 10.52 4.17 -10.79
N SER A 215 10.83 3.64 -9.60
CA SER A 215 11.97 4.07 -8.78
C SER A 215 13.27 3.67 -9.47
N GLU A 216 13.63 4.33 -10.58
CA GLU A 216 14.97 4.27 -11.15
C GLU A 216 15.98 5.07 -10.31
N ASN A 217 15.49 5.94 -9.41
CA ASN A 217 16.32 6.67 -8.46
C ASN A 217 15.91 6.32 -7.02
N ALA A 218 16.68 5.42 -6.38
CA ALA A 218 16.54 5.04 -4.97
C ALA A 218 16.89 6.18 -3.97
N GLY A 219 16.93 7.43 -4.44
CA GLY A 219 17.29 8.60 -3.65
C GLY A 219 16.07 9.29 -3.04
N LEU A 220 16.34 10.22 -2.13
CA LEU A 220 15.31 11.02 -1.50
C LEU A 220 14.79 12.08 -2.50
N PRO A 221 13.47 12.23 -2.71
CA PRO A 221 12.91 13.22 -3.63
C PRO A 221 13.39 14.64 -3.32
N GLU A 222 13.71 15.45 -4.33
CA GLU A 222 14.31 16.79 -4.12
C GLU A 222 13.43 17.72 -3.25
N ASN A 223 12.11 17.61 -3.37
CA ASN A 223 11.16 18.36 -2.55
C ASN A 223 11.17 17.94 -1.07
N LEU A 224 11.41 16.66 -0.78
CA LEU A 224 11.58 16.18 0.59
C LEU A 224 12.99 16.50 1.10
N ARG A 225 13.99 16.43 0.23
CA ARG A 225 15.39 16.70 0.57
C ARG A 225 15.58 18.12 1.08
N SER A 226 15.11 19.12 0.34
CA SER A 226 15.18 20.53 0.73
C SER A 226 14.53 20.79 2.10
N LYS A 227 13.31 20.28 2.31
CA LYS A 227 12.60 20.41 3.60
C LYS A 227 13.31 19.69 4.77
N LEU A 228 13.90 18.51 4.52
CA LEU A 228 14.69 17.80 5.52
C LEU A 228 15.99 18.54 5.84
N GLU A 229 16.65 19.14 4.85
CA GLU A 229 17.83 19.98 5.07
C GLU A 229 17.51 21.16 5.99
N ASP A 230 16.37 21.83 5.77
CA ASP A 230 15.91 22.90 6.64
C ASP A 230 15.66 22.42 8.08
N ALA A 231 15.01 21.26 8.25
CA ALA A 231 14.78 20.66 9.57
C ALA A 231 16.09 20.28 10.28
N VAL A 232 17.07 19.75 9.54
CA VAL A 232 18.41 19.44 10.06
C VAL A 232 19.14 20.72 10.46
N ILE A 233 19.09 21.78 9.65
CA ILE A 233 19.70 23.07 9.97
C ILE A 233 19.08 23.67 11.23
N ALA A 234 17.75 23.63 11.37
CA ALA A 234 17.06 24.11 12.56
C ALA A 234 17.50 23.36 13.82
N PHE A 235 17.53 22.02 13.77
CA PHE A 235 18.01 21.18 14.85
C PHE A 235 19.46 21.46 15.25
N LEU A 236 20.36 21.66 14.26
CA LEU A 236 21.76 21.98 14.52
C LEU A 236 21.94 23.34 15.19
N LYS A 237 21.18 24.36 14.76
CA LYS A 237 21.20 25.70 15.37
C LYS A 237 20.78 25.67 16.84
N GLU A 238 19.79 24.86 17.18
CA GLU A 238 19.32 24.71 18.56
C GLU A 238 20.30 23.89 19.40
N SER A 239 20.90 22.84 18.83
CA SER A 239 21.88 21.98 19.53
C SER A 239 23.22 22.67 19.78
N SER A 240 23.50 23.80 19.12
CA SER A 240 24.71 24.61 19.32
C SER A 240 24.60 25.71 20.39
N ARG A 241 23.44 25.81 21.06
CA ARG A 241 23.20 26.71 22.19
C ARG A 241 23.37 25.98 23.52
#